data_AF-A0A6I6A4M4-F1
#
_entry.id   AF-A0A6I6A4M4-F1
#
_cell.length_a   1.000
_cell.length_b   1.000
_cell.length_c   1.000
_cell.angle_alpha   90.00
_cell.angle_beta   90.00
_cell.angle_gamma   90.00
#
_symmetry.space_group_name_H-M   'P 1'
#
loop_
_entity.id
_entity.type
_entity.pdbx_description
1 polymer ?
#
loop_
_entity_poly.entity_id
_entity_poly.type
_entity_poly.pdbx_seq_one_letter_code
_entity_poly.pdbx_strand_id
1 'polypeptide(L)'
;MVVVLVVLLVLLAAVAVLLLARVSSDDAPGGVESPWQAFRRGLRARRSPDTDDALAAALAVEPQDVSLADFLRANVQAGDGYVDVDELTDDLHRVAQTLRVRRGA
;
A
#
# COMPACT_ATOMS: atom_id res chain seq x y z
N MET A 1 -21.00 -4.81 32.24
CA MET A 1 -21.68 -4.30 31.03
C MET A 1 -20.80 -3.38 30.20
N VAL A 2 -20.25 -2.29 30.78
CA VAL A 2 -19.35 -1.35 30.08
C VAL A 2 -18.11 -2.05 29.49
N VAL A 3 -17.45 -2.92 30.27
CA VAL A 3 -16.26 -3.67 29.80
C VAL A 3 -16.59 -4.56 28.60
N VAL A 4 -17.75 -5.24 28.62
CA VAL A 4 -18.18 -6.11 27.51
C VAL A 4 -18.43 -5.28 26.25
N LEU A 5 -19.04 -4.11 26.39
CA LEU A 5 -19.25 -3.16 25.29
C LEU A 5 -17.93 -2.68 24.69
N VAL A 6 -16.96 -2.30 25.52
CA VAL A 6 -15.63 -1.86 25.06
C VAL A 6 -14.93 -2.99 24.31
N VAL A 7 -14.94 -4.21 24.85
CA VAL A 7 -14.33 -5.37 24.19
C VAL A 7 -14.98 -5.63 22.83
N LEU A 8 -16.31 -5.56 22.75
CA LEU A 8 -17.04 -5.80 21.50
C LEU A 8 -16.74 -4.71 20.46
N LEU A 9 -16.62 -3.44 20.89
CA LEU A 9 -16.26 -2.32 20.03
C LEU A 9 -14.84 -2.47 19.47
N VAL A 10 -13.90 -2.90 20.31
CA VAL A 10 -12.51 -3.18 19.88
C VAL A 10 -12.47 -4.33 18.88
N LEU A 11 -13.20 -5.41 19.13
CA LEU A 11 -13.28 -6.54 18.19
C LEU A 11 -13.89 -6.11 16.85
N LEU A 12 -14.94 -5.29 16.88
CA LEU A 12 -15.59 -4.80 15.67
C LEU A 12 -14.66 -3.88 14.87
N ALA A 13 -13.93 -2.98 15.54
CA ALA A 13 -12.90 -2.16 14.91
C ALA A 13 -11.79 -3.02 14.28
N ALA A 14 -11.32 -4.06 14.97
CA ALA A 14 -10.31 -4.97 14.44
C ALA A 14 -10.78 -5.70 13.17
N VAL A 15 -12.03 -6.17 13.15
CA VAL A 15 -12.64 -6.80 11.97
C VAL A 15 -12.75 -5.80 10.82
N ALA A 16 -13.17 -4.56 11.09
CA ALA A 16 -13.29 -3.52 10.06
C ALA A 16 -11.93 -3.21 9.41
N VAL A 17 -10.86 -3.09 10.21
CA VAL A 17 -9.49 -2.89 9.72
C VAL A 17 -9.03 -4.07 8.87
N LEU A 18 -9.30 -5.30 9.30
CA LEU A 18 -8.97 -6.52 8.54
C LEU A 18 -9.66 -6.58 7.19
N LEU A 19 -10.94 -6.20 7.12
CA LEU A 19 -11.69 -6.14 5.86
C LEU A 19 -11.17 -5.03 4.94
N LEU A 20 -10.86 -3.85 5.49
CA LEU A 20 -10.31 -2.74 4.72
C LEU A 20 -8.94 -3.11 4.12
N ALA A 21 -8.08 -3.76 4.90
CA ALA A 21 -6.78 -4.25 4.44
C ALA A 21 -6.90 -5.30 3.33
N ARG A 22 -7.95 -6.13 3.35
CA ARG A 22 -8.22 -7.10 2.28
C ARG A 22 -8.61 -6.41 0.98
N VAL A 23 -9.52 -5.43 1.05
CA VAL A 23 -9.99 -4.67 -0.12
C VAL A 23 -8.83 -3.91 -0.77
N SER A 24 -7.94 -3.30 0.02
CA SER A 24 -6.77 -2.60 -0.51
C SER A 24 -5.71 -3.53 -1.12
N SER A 25 -5.80 -4.84 -0.89
CA SER A 25 -4.82 -5.83 -1.38
C SER A 25 -5.22 -6.49 -2.70
N ASP A 26 -6.51 -6.44 -3.08
CA ASP A 26 -7.02 -7.09 -4.31
C ASP A 26 -6.67 -6.33 -5.59
N ASP A 27 -6.22 -5.07 -5.50
CA ASP A 27 -5.82 -4.22 -6.64
C ASP A 27 -4.32 -4.29 -6.99
N ALA A 28 -3.53 -5.19 -6.39
CA ALA A 28 -2.10 -5.31 -6.66
C ALA A 28 -1.78 -6.43 -7.69
N PRO A 29 -1.42 -6.11 -8.95
CA PRO A 29 -0.98 -7.09 -9.94
C PRO A 29 0.48 -7.47 -9.68
N GLY A 30 0.72 -8.37 -8.73
CA GLY A 30 2.06 -8.91 -8.48
C GLY A 30 2.16 -9.68 -7.17
N GLY A 31 2.24 -11.02 -7.28
CA GLY A 31 2.78 -11.92 -6.24
C GLY A 31 2.46 -11.56 -4.79
N VAL A 32 1.17 -11.50 -4.43
CA VAL A 32 0.71 -11.02 -3.13
C VAL A 32 1.18 -11.97 -2.02
N GLU A 33 2.10 -11.49 -1.19
CA GLU A 33 2.50 -12.17 0.03
C GLU A 33 1.31 -12.38 0.96
N SER A 34 1.24 -13.57 1.58
CA SER A 34 0.13 -13.89 2.49
C SER A 34 0.09 -12.88 3.65
N PRO A 35 -1.10 -12.38 4.05
CA PRO A 35 -1.24 -11.48 5.20
C PRO A 35 -0.62 -12.04 6.48
N TRP A 36 -0.64 -13.37 6.62
CA TRP A 36 0.02 -14.07 7.73
C TRP A 36 1.55 -13.99 7.65
N GLN A 37 2.12 -14.06 6.45
CA GLN A 37 3.56 -13.88 6.24
C GLN A 37 3.98 -12.43 6.53
N ALA A 38 3.18 -11.44 6.11
CA ALA A 38 3.40 -10.03 6.42
C ALA A 38 3.35 -9.76 7.94
N PHE A 39 2.36 -10.30 8.65
CA PHE A 39 2.27 -10.19 10.10
C PHE A 39 3.48 -10.84 10.80
N ARG A 40 3.85 -12.06 10.37
CA ARG A 40 4.98 -12.78 10.95
C ARG A 40 6.31 -12.10 10.66
N ARG A 41 6.46 -11.44 9.49
CA ARG A 41 7.60 -10.58 9.17
C ARG A 41 7.65 -9.38 10.10
N GLY A 42 6.54 -8.66 10.26
CA GLY A 42 6.48 -7.51 11.17
C GLY A 42 6.80 -7.88 12.62
N LEU A 43 6.33 -9.04 13.09
CA LEU A 43 6.65 -9.53 14.42
C LEU A 43 8.13 -9.94 14.55
N ARG A 44 8.70 -10.54 13.51
CA ARG A 44 10.13 -10.92 13.48
C ARG A 44 11.03 -9.68 13.41
N ALA A 45 10.67 -8.66 12.62
CA ALA A 45 11.38 -7.40 12.53
C ALA A 45 11.47 -6.66 13.88
N ARG A 46 10.42 -6.75 14.71
CA ARG A 46 10.47 -6.21 16.08
C ARG A 46 11.38 -6.98 17.03
N ARG A 47 11.63 -8.27 16.76
CA ARG A 47 12.41 -9.16 17.64
C ARG A 47 13.88 -9.23 17.25
N SER A 48 14.18 -9.05 15.97
CA SER A 48 15.53 -8.89 15.40
C SER A 48 15.50 -7.74 14.39
N PRO A 49 15.75 -6.49 14.84
CA PRO A 49 15.77 -5.32 13.95
C PRO A 49 16.88 -5.39 12.89
N ASP A 50 17.89 -6.24 13.08
CA ASP A 50 19.11 -6.28 12.25
C ASP A 50 19.03 -7.22 11.04
N THR A 51 17.88 -7.83 10.74
CA THR A 51 17.75 -8.84 9.65
C THR A 51 16.95 -8.36 8.44
N ASP A 52 16.88 -7.05 8.23
CA ASP A 52 16.44 -6.53 6.94
C ASP A 52 17.68 -6.13 6.15
N ASP A 53 18.32 -7.12 5.51
CA ASP A 53 19.58 -6.95 4.77
C ASP A 53 19.46 -5.85 3.69
N ALA A 54 18.24 -5.63 3.17
CA ALA A 54 17.94 -4.53 2.25
C ALA A 54 17.98 -3.16 2.92
N LEU A 55 17.45 -3.04 4.15
CA LEU A 55 17.55 -1.82 4.94
C LEU A 55 18.99 -1.58 5.40
N ALA A 56 19.68 -2.62 5.86
CA ALA A 56 21.08 -2.55 6.26
C ALA A 56 21.98 -2.12 5.09
N ALA A 57 21.75 -2.65 3.89
CA ALA A 57 22.43 -2.21 2.67
C ALA A 57 22.10 -0.76 2.30
N ALA A 58 20.85 -0.32 2.45
CA ALA A 58 20.45 1.06 2.19
C ALA A 58 21.04 2.06 3.21
N LEU A 59 21.17 1.65 4.47
CA LEU A 59 21.78 2.46 5.54
C LEU A 59 23.32 2.48 5.47
N ALA A 60 23.93 1.50 4.80
CA ALA A 60 25.37 1.48 4.54
C ALA A 60 25.79 2.44 3.40
N VAL A 61 24.84 3.11 2.74
CA VAL A 61 25.14 4.12 1.74
C VAL A 61 25.47 5.44 2.45
N GLU A 62 26.68 5.94 2.22
CA GLU A 62 27.11 7.24 2.73
C GLU A 62 26.20 8.34 2.15
N PRO A 63 25.58 9.20 2.98
CA PRO A 63 24.78 10.30 2.48
C PRO A 63 25.67 11.28 1.71
N GLN A 64 25.36 11.45 0.42
CA GLN A 64 26.11 12.36 -0.45
C GLN A 64 25.44 13.73 -0.43
N ASP A 65 26.18 14.76 -0.01
CA ASP A 65 25.71 16.15 -0.03
C ASP A 65 25.59 16.63 -1.48
N VAL A 66 24.39 16.53 -2.04
CA VAL A 66 24.05 17.04 -3.36
C VAL A 66 23.28 18.36 -3.24
N SER A 67 23.52 19.26 -4.18
CA SER A 67 22.71 20.46 -4.34
C SER A 67 21.24 20.08 -4.53
N LEU A 68 20.33 20.75 -3.81
CA LEU A 68 18.89 20.53 -3.93
C LEU A 68 18.41 20.66 -5.39
N ALA A 69 18.98 21.59 -6.15
CA ALA A 69 18.63 21.76 -7.55
C ALA A 69 19.03 20.56 -8.41
N ASP A 70 20.18 19.95 -8.11
CA ASP A 70 20.67 18.77 -8.84
C ASP A 70 19.89 17.52 -8.45
N PHE A 71 19.55 17.37 -7.16
CA PHE A 71 18.67 16.31 -6.68
C PHE A 71 17.30 16.35 -7.35
N LEU A 72 16.66 17.52 -7.39
CA LEU A 72 15.36 17.69 -8.03
C LEU A 72 15.44 17.42 -9.54
N ARG A 73 16.46 17.93 -10.23
CA ARG A 73 16.64 17.67 -11.65
C ARG A 73 16.80 16.18 -11.97
N ALA A 74 17.50 15.43 -11.12
CA ALA A 74 17.73 14.00 -11.31
C ALA A 74 16.50 13.13 -10.99
N ASN A 75 15.60 13.59 -10.13
CA ASN A 75 14.47 12.79 -9.63
C ASN A 75 13.09 13.27 -10.09
N VAL A 76 13.00 14.41 -10.77
CA VAL A 76 11.76 14.82 -11.43
C VAL A 76 11.50 13.86 -12.59
N GLN A 77 10.54 12.96 -12.39
CA GLN A 77 9.86 12.33 -13.51
C GLN A 77 8.98 13.40 -14.15
N ALA A 78 9.22 13.67 -15.43
CA ALA A 78 8.34 14.49 -16.24
C ALA A 78 7.04 13.69 -16.47
N GLY A 79 6.13 13.78 -15.51
CA GLY A 79 4.73 13.40 -15.68
C GLY A 79 3.87 14.64 -15.59
N ASP A 80 2.69 14.60 -16.20
CA ASP A 80 1.69 15.62 -15.95
C ASP A 80 1.34 15.55 -14.46
N GLY A 81 1.80 16.53 -13.68
CA GLY A 81 1.63 16.60 -12.23
C GLY A 81 0.17 16.73 -11.77
N TYR A 82 -0.76 16.56 -12.70
CA TYR A 82 -2.19 16.61 -12.54
C TYR A 82 -2.78 15.37 -13.21
N VAL A 83 -3.74 14.76 -12.52
CA VAL A 83 -4.57 13.73 -13.13
C VAL A 83 -5.42 14.41 -14.19
N ASP A 84 -5.27 13.99 -15.45
CA ASP A 84 -6.17 14.40 -16.51
C ASP A 84 -7.56 13.82 -16.21
N VAL A 85 -8.54 14.71 -16.01
CA VAL A 85 -9.90 14.34 -15.64
C VAL A 85 -10.58 13.59 -16.78
N ASP A 86 -10.22 13.89 -18.03
CA ASP A 86 -10.80 13.24 -19.20
C ASP A 86 -10.25 11.81 -19.33
N GLU A 87 -8.95 11.61 -19.13
CA GLU A 87 -8.32 10.27 -19.12
C GLU A 87 -8.88 9.40 -17.98
N LEU A 88 -9.04 9.95 -16.78
CA LEU A 88 -9.63 9.23 -15.64
C LEU A 88 -11.09 8.83 -15.92
N THR A 89 -11.85 9.71 -16.57
CA THR A 89 -13.26 9.46 -16.90
C THR A 89 -13.38 8.34 -17.93
N ASP A 90 -12.51 8.33 -18.94
CA ASP A 90 -12.49 7.30 -19.98
C ASP A 90 -12.14 5.92 -19.41
N ASP A 91 -11.16 5.85 -18.51
CA ASP A 91 -10.78 4.60 -17.85
C ASP A 91 -11.89 4.08 -16.93
N LEU A 92 -12.52 4.96 -16.15
CA LEU A 92 -13.68 4.60 -15.34
C LEU A 92 -14.85 4.09 -16.20
N HIS A 93 -15.08 4.71 -17.36
CA HIS A 93 -16.12 4.29 -18.29
C HIS A 93 -15.84 2.89 -18.86
N ARG A 94 -14.59 2.61 -19.22
CA ARG A 94 -14.15 1.30 -19.72
C ARG A 94 -14.32 0.19 -18.67
N VAL A 95 -13.95 0.48 -17.42
CA VAL A 95 -14.13 -0.46 -16.30
C VAL A 95 -15.62 -0.73 -16.04
N ALA A 96 -16.46 0.31 -16.04
CA ALA A 96 -17.89 0.18 -15.85
C ALA A 96 -18.55 -0.69 -16.94
N GLN A 97 -18.15 -0.53 -18.20
CA GLN A 97 -18.63 -1.37 -19.30
C GLN A 97 -18.22 -2.84 -19.12
N THR A 98 -16.97 -3.09 -18.73
CA THR A 98 -16.45 -4.44 -18.50
C THR A 98 -17.21 -5.16 -17.37
N LEU A 99 -17.48 -4.44 -16.26
CA LEU A 99 -18.27 -4.98 -15.15
C LEU A 99 -19.72 -5.24 -15.53
N ARG A 100 -20.30 -4.41 -16.40
CA ARG A 100 -21.67 -4.61 -16.90
C ARG A 100 -21.78 -5.85 -17.77
N VAL A 101 -20.81 -6.08 -18.66
CA VAL A 101 -20.72 -7.31 -19.48
C VAL A 101 -20.58 -8.54 -18.58
N ARG A 102 -19.71 -8.49 -17.57
CA ARG A 102 -19.50 -9.60 -16.63
C ARG A 102 -20.72 -9.93 -15.77
N ARG A 103 -21.59 -8.95 -15.50
CA ARG A 103 -22.80 -9.14 -14.68
C ARG A 103 -24.02 -9.61 -15.49
N GLY A 104 -23.96 -9.47 -16.82
CA GLY A 104 -24.99 -9.94 -17.75
C GLY A 104 -24.70 -11.30 -18.40
N ALA A 105 -23.54 -11.89 -18.11
CA ALA A 105 -23.15 -13.26 -18.46
C ALA A 105 -23.26 -14.16 -17.22
#